data_AF-A0A1Y2GZ79-F1
#
_entry.id   AF-A0A1Y2GZ79-F1
#
_cell.length_a   1.000
_cell.length_b   1.000
_cell.length_c   1.000
_cell.angle_alpha   90.00
_cell.angle_beta   90.00
_cell.angle_gamma   90.00
#
_symmetry.space_group_name_H-M   'P 1'
#
loop_
_entity.id
_entity.type
_entity.pdbx_description
1 polymer ?
#
loop_
_entity_poly.entity_id
_entity_poly.type
_entity_poly.pdbx_seq_one_letter_code
_entity_poly.pdbx_strand_id
1 'polypeptide(L)'
;MNAPDRFELFVLPDGVKKLTITPDTKIPNAATFKVEKEDHTLANMLRMQLLEDPKVLFAGYKMPHPLDHYFILKVQTTPDTTPAHVLGNALTELIQNVGSMKNKFEVKRVLFCYFLLCNGTSSTIWAFHFFFFFFFYLAYHFFLLPGKFY
;
A
#
# COMPACT_ATOMS: atom_id res chain seq x y z
N MET A 1 20.62 -13.19 -32.41
CA MET A 1 20.28 -12.22 -31.36
C MET A 1 18.91 -12.63 -30.86
N ASN A 2 18.84 -13.34 -29.72
CA ASN A 2 17.61 -14.00 -29.23
C ASN A 2 17.16 -13.39 -27.89
N ALA A 3 17.55 -12.15 -27.61
CA ALA A 3 17.12 -11.47 -26.40
C ALA A 3 15.66 -10.99 -26.60
N PRO A 4 14.74 -11.29 -25.68
CA PRO A 4 13.39 -10.78 -25.74
C PRO A 4 13.35 -9.26 -25.53
N ASP A 5 12.26 -8.63 -25.95
CA ASP A 5 12.06 -7.20 -25.76
C ASP A 5 11.78 -6.85 -24.30
N ARG A 6 12.28 -5.68 -23.85
CA ARG A 6 12.17 -5.27 -22.44
C ARG A 6 10.73 -4.98 -21.98
N PHE A 7 9.82 -4.65 -22.88
CA PHE A 7 8.43 -4.38 -22.48
C PHE A 7 7.68 -5.66 -22.08
N GLU A 8 8.15 -6.83 -22.54
CA GLU A 8 7.56 -8.12 -22.19
C GLU A 8 7.70 -8.45 -20.70
N LEU A 9 8.52 -7.71 -19.96
CA LEU A 9 8.67 -7.86 -18.50
C LEU A 9 7.38 -7.52 -17.74
N PHE A 10 6.64 -6.50 -18.20
CA PHE A 10 5.50 -5.93 -17.49
C PHE A 10 4.22 -5.83 -18.33
N VAL A 11 4.32 -5.85 -19.66
CA VAL A 11 3.15 -5.81 -20.56
C VAL A 11 2.61 -7.23 -20.73
N LEU A 12 1.30 -7.38 -20.53
CA LEU A 12 0.62 -8.65 -20.78
C LEU A 12 0.34 -8.80 -22.29
N PRO A 13 0.64 -9.97 -22.87
CA PRO A 13 0.27 -10.26 -24.24
C PRO A 13 -1.24 -10.50 -24.37
N ASP A 14 -1.76 -10.32 -25.58
CA ASP A 14 -3.19 -10.49 -25.87
C ASP A 14 -3.67 -11.91 -25.54
N GLY A 15 -4.78 -12.01 -24.81
CA GLY A 15 -5.41 -13.28 -24.43
C GLY A 15 -4.89 -13.92 -23.14
N VAL A 16 -3.84 -13.38 -22.50
CA VAL A 16 -3.35 -13.87 -21.21
C VAL A 16 -3.97 -13.10 -20.05
N LYS A 17 -4.56 -13.82 -19.09
CA LYS A 17 -5.09 -13.23 -17.85
C LYS A 17 -3.96 -12.98 -16.85
N LYS A 18 -4.02 -11.85 -16.14
CA LYS A 18 -3.05 -11.48 -15.09
C LYS A 18 -2.96 -12.51 -13.97
N LEU A 19 -4.11 -13.03 -13.55
CA LEU A 19 -4.22 -13.93 -12.41
C LEU A 19 -4.99 -15.18 -12.81
N THR A 20 -4.40 -16.34 -12.53
CA THR A 20 -5.01 -17.65 -12.70
C THR A 20 -5.01 -18.37 -11.36
N ILE A 21 -6.19 -18.83 -10.91
CA ILE A 21 -6.38 -19.54 -9.64
C ILE A 21 -6.55 -21.02 -9.96
N THR A 22 -5.72 -21.86 -9.36
CA THR A 22 -5.84 -23.32 -9.43
C THR A 22 -5.99 -23.87 -8.01
N PRO A 23 -7.13 -24.47 -7.65
CA PRO A 23 -7.28 -25.13 -6.36
C PRO A 23 -6.34 -26.34 -6.29
N ASP A 24 -5.70 -26.58 -5.14
CA ASP A 24 -4.84 -27.75 -4.93
C ASP A 24 -5.71 -28.95 -4.51
N THR A 25 -5.51 -30.10 -5.14
CA THR A 25 -6.24 -31.34 -4.82
C THR A 25 -5.57 -32.15 -3.71
N LYS A 26 -4.29 -31.88 -3.41
CA LYS A 26 -3.51 -32.67 -2.45
C LYS A 26 -3.68 -32.20 -1.01
N ILE A 27 -3.97 -30.92 -0.80
CA ILE A 27 -4.03 -30.28 0.51
C ILE A 27 -5.41 -29.65 0.66
N PRO A 28 -6.13 -29.90 1.78
CA PRO A 28 -7.42 -29.29 2.00
C PRO A 28 -7.28 -27.78 2.12
N ASN A 29 -8.21 -27.06 1.50
CA ASN A 29 -8.32 -25.61 1.57
C ASN A 29 -7.04 -24.85 1.17
N ALA A 30 -6.38 -25.35 0.13
CA ALA A 30 -5.20 -24.73 -0.46
C ALA A 30 -5.48 -24.30 -1.91
N ALA A 31 -4.94 -23.16 -2.29
CA ALA A 31 -5.01 -22.65 -3.66
C ALA A 31 -3.63 -22.17 -4.13
N THR A 32 -3.38 -22.39 -5.42
CA THR A 32 -2.21 -21.89 -6.14
C THR A 32 -2.63 -20.74 -7.02
N PHE A 33 -2.03 -19.57 -6.80
CA PHE A 33 -2.22 -18.36 -7.57
C PHE A 33 -1.02 -18.17 -8.49
N LYS A 34 -1.27 -18.14 -9.81
CA LYS A 34 -0.26 -17.77 -10.80
C LYS A 34 -0.50 -16.32 -11.22
N VAL A 35 0.49 -15.46 -11.01
CA VAL A 35 0.43 -14.05 -11.39
C VAL A 35 1.47 -13.78 -12.47
N GLU A 36 0.98 -13.36 -13.63
CA GLU A 36 1.79 -13.08 -14.82
C GLU A 36 2.35 -11.66 -14.78
N LYS A 37 3.56 -11.47 -15.34
CA LYS A 37 4.24 -10.19 -15.49
C LYS A 37 4.43 -9.45 -14.17
N GLU A 38 4.86 -10.19 -13.14
CA GLU A 38 5.17 -9.67 -11.81
C GLU A 38 6.40 -10.39 -11.26
N ASP A 39 7.06 -9.77 -10.30
CA ASP A 39 8.33 -10.20 -9.74
C ASP A 39 8.29 -10.35 -8.21
N HIS A 40 9.47 -10.45 -7.60
CA HIS A 40 9.65 -10.56 -6.16
C HIS A 40 9.08 -9.36 -5.39
N THR A 41 8.93 -8.19 -6.02
CA THR A 41 8.46 -6.99 -5.32
C THR A 41 7.04 -7.19 -4.81
N LEU A 42 6.13 -7.62 -5.69
CA LEU A 42 4.75 -7.94 -5.32
C LEU A 42 4.68 -9.25 -4.54
N ALA A 43 5.40 -10.28 -4.98
CA ALA A 43 5.27 -11.62 -4.40
C ALA A 43 5.71 -11.68 -2.93
N ASN A 44 6.85 -11.04 -2.60
CA ASN A 44 7.33 -11.01 -1.23
C ASN A 44 6.44 -10.15 -0.33
N MET A 45 5.95 -9.02 -0.84
CA MET A 45 5.05 -8.13 -0.11
C MET A 45 3.75 -8.85 0.28
N LEU A 46 3.13 -9.57 -0.67
CA LEU A 46 1.94 -10.37 -0.41
C LEU A 46 2.20 -11.52 0.56
N ARG A 47 3.34 -12.22 0.42
CA ARG A 47 3.71 -13.29 1.35
C ARG A 47 3.79 -12.78 2.78
N MET A 48 4.42 -11.63 3.01
CA MET A 48 4.54 -11.07 4.35
C MET A 48 3.17 -10.73 4.93
N GLN A 49 2.31 -10.04 4.17
CA GLN A 49 0.96 -9.69 4.63
C GLN A 49 0.11 -10.93 4.94
N LEU A 50 0.21 -11.98 4.11
CA LEU A 50 -0.54 -13.22 4.34
C LEU A 50 -0.08 -13.98 5.59
N LEU A 51 1.21 -13.92 5.93
CA LEU A 51 1.74 -14.56 7.14
C LEU A 51 1.37 -13.82 8.43
N GLU A 52 0.89 -12.57 8.34
CA GLU A 52 0.38 -11.83 9.50
C GLU A 52 -1.02 -12.28 9.93
N ASP A 53 -1.83 -12.84 9.02
CA ASP A 53 -3.18 -13.32 9.35
C ASP A 53 -3.12 -14.70 10.04
N PRO A 54 -3.64 -14.85 11.28
CA PRO A 54 -3.66 -16.13 11.99
C PRO A 54 -4.51 -17.22 11.32
N LYS A 55 -5.37 -16.85 10.35
CA LYS A 55 -6.19 -17.80 9.57
C LYS A 55 -5.39 -18.47 8.45
N VAL A 56 -4.18 -17.99 8.16
CA VAL A 56 -3.28 -18.55 7.16
C VAL A 56 -2.36 -19.56 7.83
N LEU A 57 -2.45 -20.82 7.40
CA LEU A 57 -1.59 -21.90 7.87
C LEU A 57 -0.25 -21.92 7.12
N PHE A 58 -0.30 -21.58 5.82
CA PHE A 58 0.88 -21.55 4.98
C PHE A 58 0.73 -20.51 3.87
N ALA A 59 1.75 -19.68 3.69
CA ALA A 59 1.90 -18.81 2.53
C ALA A 59 3.35 -18.84 2.05
N GLY A 60 3.53 -19.18 0.77
CA GLY A 60 4.86 -19.23 0.15
C GLY A 60 4.77 -18.96 -1.33
N TYR A 61 5.77 -18.27 -1.88
CA TYR A 61 5.86 -18.02 -3.31
C TYR A 61 7.17 -18.55 -3.87
N LYS A 62 7.18 -18.81 -5.17
CA LYS A 62 8.40 -19.12 -5.92
C LYS A 62 8.33 -18.54 -7.33
N MET A 63 9.48 -18.14 -7.83
CA MET A 63 9.70 -17.85 -9.24
C MET A 63 10.37 -19.10 -9.85
N PRO A 64 9.74 -19.79 -10.81
CA PRO A 64 10.26 -21.06 -11.32
C PRO A 64 11.53 -20.88 -12.15
N HIS A 65 11.62 -19.78 -12.91
CA HIS A 65 12.79 -19.46 -13.71
C HIS A 65 12.99 -17.94 -13.78
N PRO A 66 14.22 -17.40 -13.68
CA PRO A 66 14.46 -15.95 -13.71
C PRO A 66 14.16 -15.26 -15.04
N LEU A 67 14.18 -16.01 -16.16
CA LEU A 67 13.81 -15.47 -17.48
C LEU A 67 12.30 -15.40 -17.69
N ASP A 68 11.52 -16.05 -16.82
CA ASP A 68 10.08 -16.03 -16.89
C ASP A 68 9.53 -15.06 -15.85
N HIS A 69 8.82 -14.04 -16.33
CA HIS A 69 8.26 -13.00 -15.47
C HIS A 69 6.90 -13.41 -14.96
N TYR A 70 6.84 -14.44 -14.12
CA TYR A 70 5.66 -14.79 -13.35
C TYR A 70 6.07 -15.46 -12.03
N PHE A 71 5.24 -15.30 -11.01
CA PHE A 71 5.42 -16.02 -9.76
C PHE A 71 4.21 -16.89 -9.46
N ILE A 72 4.48 -17.95 -8.70
CA ILE A 72 3.48 -18.88 -8.20
C ILE A 72 3.42 -18.70 -6.69
N LEU A 73 2.25 -18.31 -6.19
CA LEU A 73 1.95 -18.17 -4.77
C LEU A 73 1.04 -19.31 -4.34
N LYS A 74 1.44 -20.03 -3.30
CA LYS A 74 0.64 -21.07 -2.64
C LYS A 74 0.16 -20.55 -1.29
N VAL A 75 -1.14 -20.66 -1.06
CA VAL A 75 -1.79 -20.26 0.19
C VAL A 75 -2.65 -21.40 0.70
N GLN A 76 -2.56 -21.68 1.99
CA GLN A 76 -3.39 -22.62 2.72
C GLN A 76 -4.01 -21.90 3.91
N THR A 77 -5.32 -22.03 4.06
CA THR A 77 -6.10 -21.36 5.12
C THR A 77 -6.82 -22.36 6.01
N THR A 78 -7.25 -21.92 7.19
CA THR A 78 -8.16 -22.69 8.04
C THR A 78 -9.50 -22.93 7.31
N PRO A 79 -10.20 -24.05 7.60
CA PRO A 79 -11.44 -24.42 6.89
C PRO A 79 -12.57 -23.38 6.99
N ASP A 80 -12.47 -22.43 7.91
CA ASP A 80 -13.45 -21.36 8.10
C ASP A 80 -13.43 -20.29 6.99
N THR A 81 -12.33 -20.18 6.23
CA THR A 81 -12.16 -19.17 5.18
C THR A 81 -11.61 -19.76 3.89
N THR A 82 -11.87 -19.08 2.77
CA THR A 82 -11.32 -19.48 1.47
C THR A 82 -10.01 -18.75 1.19
N PRO A 83 -9.00 -19.40 0.56
CA PRO A 83 -7.74 -18.76 0.22
C PRO A 83 -7.89 -17.51 -0.65
N ALA A 84 -8.88 -17.50 -1.56
CA ALA A 84 -9.16 -16.36 -2.41
C ALA A 84 -9.68 -15.14 -1.62
N HIS A 85 -10.51 -15.38 -0.60
CA HIS A 85 -11.02 -14.32 0.26
C HIS A 85 -9.91 -13.72 1.13
N VAL A 86 -9.07 -14.58 1.74
CA VAL A 86 -7.94 -14.12 2.56
C VAL A 86 -6.94 -13.31 1.72
N LEU A 87 -6.66 -13.74 0.49
CA LEU A 87 -5.83 -12.97 -0.43
C LEU A 87 -6.44 -11.59 -0.76
N GLY A 88 -7.76 -11.52 -0.97
CA GLY A 88 -8.46 -10.25 -1.21
C GLY A 88 -8.35 -9.30 -0.01
N ASN A 89 -8.54 -9.81 1.20
CA ASN A 89 -8.40 -9.02 2.43
C ASN A 89 -6.97 -8.50 2.60
N ALA A 90 -5.97 -9.37 2.43
CA ALA A 90 -4.57 -8.99 2.51
C ALA A 90 -4.21 -7.87 1.52
N LEU A 91 -4.76 -7.92 0.29
CA LEU A 91 -4.58 -6.86 -0.70
C LEU A 91 -5.18 -5.52 -0.25
N THR A 92 -6.40 -5.54 0.30
CA THR A 92 -7.05 -4.32 0.79
C THR A 92 -6.29 -3.70 1.96
N GLU A 93 -5.84 -4.51 2.92
CA GLU A 93 -5.01 -4.05 4.04
C GLU A 93 -3.68 -3.47 3.57
N LEU A 94 -3.03 -4.11 2.60
CA LEU A 94 -1.79 -3.64 2.00
C LEU A 94 -1.97 -2.24 1.37
N ILE A 95 -3.03 -2.03 0.60
CA ILE A 95 -3.35 -0.73 0.00
C ILE A 95 -3.56 0.34 1.08
N GLN A 96 -4.27 0.00 2.16
CA GLN A 96 -4.48 0.91 3.28
C GLN A 96 -3.17 1.25 4.00
N ASN A 97 -2.31 0.26 4.22
CA ASN A 97 -1.01 0.43 4.87
C ASN A 97 -0.11 1.37 4.06
N VAL A 98 0.02 1.12 2.74
CA VAL A 98 0.79 1.98 1.84
C VAL A 98 0.20 3.39 1.77
N GLY A 99 -1.13 3.51 1.69
CA GLY A 99 -1.82 4.81 1.71
C GLY A 99 -1.55 5.59 3.00
N SER A 100 -1.59 4.92 4.16
CA SER A 100 -1.30 5.54 5.45
C SER A 100 0.16 6.00 5.54
N MET A 101 1.09 5.23 4.98
CA MET A 101 2.52 5.56 4.94
C MET A 101 2.76 6.80 4.06
N LYS A 102 2.13 6.84 2.88
CA LYS A 102 2.18 8.00 1.98
C LYS A 102 1.68 9.26 2.68
N ASN A 103 0.51 9.20 3.33
CA ASN A 103 -0.06 10.36 4.02
C ASN A 103 0.86 10.87 5.14
N LYS A 104 1.41 9.96 5.96
CA LYS A 104 2.37 10.32 7.01
C LYS A 104 3.64 10.95 6.44
N PHE A 105 4.12 10.46 5.29
CA PHE A 105 5.28 11.02 4.61
C PHE A 105 5.01 12.44 4.08
N GLU A 106 3.85 12.67 3.45
CA GLU A 106 3.47 13.98 2.93
C GLU A 106 3.32 15.04 4.04
N VAL A 107 2.68 14.68 5.15
CA VAL A 107 2.55 15.57 6.33
C VAL A 107 3.93 15.93 6.88
N LYS A 108 4.81 14.94 7.07
CA LYS A 108 6.17 15.20 7.57
C LYS A 108 7.00 16.04 6.59
N ARG A 109 6.83 15.84 5.28
CA ARG A 109 7.50 16.65 4.25
C ARG A 109 7.10 18.11 4.34
N VAL A 110 5.81 18.41 4.49
CA VAL A 110 5.32 19.79 4.64
C VAL A 110 5.85 20.41 5.94
N LEU A 111 5.79 19.68 7.05
CA LEU A 111 6.30 20.14 8.34
C LEU A 111 7.81 20.40 8.31
N PHE A 112 8.59 19.54 7.67
CA PHE A 112 10.03 19.71 7.50
C PHE A 112 10.37 20.94 6.64
N CYS A 113 9.60 21.19 5.58
CA CYS A 113 9.76 22.38 4.75
C CYS A 113 9.45 23.66 5.55
N TYR A 114 8.38 23.65 6.36
CA TYR A 114 8.02 24.78 7.23
C TYR A 114 9.10 25.03 8.30
N PHE A 115 9.64 23.97 8.90
CA PHE A 115 10.76 24.07 9.85
C PHE A 115 12.01 24.68 9.21
N LEU A 116 12.39 24.29 8.00
CA LEU A 116 13.55 24.87 7.30
C LEU A 116 13.33 26.35 6.95
N LEU A 117 12.13 26.73 6.50
CA LEU A 117 11.79 28.13 6.19
C LEU A 117 11.81 29.02 7.44
N CYS A 118 11.37 28.52 8.60
CA CYS A 118 11.36 29.29 9.84
C CYS A 118 12.74 29.38 10.53
N ASN A 119 13.64 28.40 10.35
CA ASN A 119 14.98 28.44 10.93
C ASN A 119 16.02 29.22 10.10
N GLY A 120 15.69 29.58 8.84
CA GLY A 120 16.57 30.34 7.95
C GLY A 120 16.59 31.86 8.16
N THR A 121 15.71 32.41 9.00
CA THR A 121 15.64 33.85 9.25
C THR A 121 15.32 34.11 10.72
N SER A 122 16.33 34.55 11.48
CA SER A 122 16.19 34.96 12.89
C SER A 122 15.21 36.14 13.10
N SER A 123 14.66 36.71 12.02
CA SER A 123 13.81 37.90 11.98
C SER A 123 12.34 37.65 11.60
N THR A 124 11.92 36.42 11.23
CA THR A 124 10.51 36.15 10.84
C THR A 124 9.67 35.45 11.91
N ILE A 125 10.28 34.97 13.00
CA ILE A 125 9.59 34.35 14.14
C ILE A 125 8.58 35.33 14.78
N TRP A 126 8.90 36.63 14.80
CA TRP A 126 8.03 37.67 15.34
C TRP A 126 6.87 38.05 14.42
N ALA A 127 7.04 37.94 13.09
CA ALA A 127 5.97 38.23 12.13
C ALA A 127 4.96 37.06 12.05
N PHE A 128 5.44 35.82 12.15
CA PHE A 128 4.57 34.64 12.09
C PHE A 128 3.77 34.40 13.36
N HIS A 129 4.32 34.73 14.55
CA HIS A 129 3.53 34.65 15.78
C HIS A 129 2.37 35.66 15.76
N PHE A 130 2.57 36.84 15.17
CA PHE A 130 1.51 37.84 15.04
C PHE A 130 0.45 37.42 14.01
N PHE A 131 0.84 36.84 12.87
CA PHE A 131 -0.09 36.43 11.82
C PHE A 131 -0.89 35.17 12.20
N PHE A 132 -0.26 34.18 12.84
CA PHE A 132 -0.95 32.96 13.26
C PHE A 132 -1.89 33.22 14.45
N PHE A 133 -1.49 34.06 15.41
CA PHE A 133 -2.36 34.43 16.53
C PHE A 133 -3.55 35.29 16.07
N PHE A 134 -3.34 36.21 15.10
CA PHE A 134 -4.42 37.02 14.55
C PHE A 134 -5.44 36.19 13.74
N PHE A 135 -4.99 35.23 12.93
CA PHE A 135 -5.89 34.39 12.14
C PHE A 135 -6.66 33.38 13.00
N PHE A 136 -6.01 32.81 14.03
CA PHE A 136 -6.68 31.90 14.96
C PHE A 136 -7.65 32.65 15.88
N TYR A 137 -7.33 33.88 16.31
CA TYR A 137 -8.21 34.74 17.09
C TYR A 137 -9.42 35.22 16.29
N LEU A 138 -9.25 35.59 15.02
CA LEU A 138 -10.35 35.98 14.13
C LEU A 138 -11.28 34.79 13.84
N ALA A 139 -10.72 33.60 13.62
CA ALA A 139 -11.51 32.39 13.43
C ALA A 139 -12.28 31.97 14.69
N TYR A 140 -11.68 32.09 15.88
CA TYR A 140 -12.37 31.82 17.15
C TYR A 140 -13.48 32.83 17.44
N HIS A 141 -13.24 34.11 17.19
CA HIS A 141 -14.21 35.17 17.48
C HIS A 141 -15.37 35.22 16.48
N PHE A 142 -15.17 34.78 15.24
CA PHE A 142 -16.22 34.79 14.21
C PHE A 142 -17.00 33.47 14.12
N PHE A 143 -16.42 32.33 14.54
CA PHE A 143 -17.02 31.00 14.32
C PHE A 143 -17.47 30.28 15.60
N LEU A 144 -16.96 30.66 16.79
CA LEU A 144 -17.16 29.90 18.04
C LEU A 144 -17.93 30.63 19.15
N LEU A 145 -18.44 31.85 18.90
CA LEU A 145 -19.43 32.49 19.78
C LEU A 145 -20.83 32.44 19.12
N PRO A 146 -21.61 31.37 19.33
CA PRO A 146 -23.01 31.39 18.98
C PRO A 146 -23.73 32.24 20.03
N GLY A 147 -24.20 33.43 19.67
CA GLY A 147 -25.20 34.09 20.49
C GLY A 147 -25.35 35.59 20.32
N LYS A 148 -26.52 35.95 19.79
CA LYS A 148 -27.23 37.22 19.98
C LYS A 148 -26.67 38.40 19.21
N PHE A 149 -27.31 38.74 18.09
CA PHE A 149 -27.87 40.08 17.89
C PHE A 149 -29.18 39.94 17.11
N TYR A 150 -30.09 40.84 17.47
CA TYR A 150 -31.53 40.92 17.20
C TYR A 150 -31.90 40.99 15.72
#